data_AF-A0A6P0YD46-F1
#
_entry.id   AF-A0A6P0YD46-F1
#
_cell.length_a   1.000
_cell.length_b   1.000
_cell.length_c   1.000
_cell.angle_alpha   90.00
_cell.angle_beta   90.00
_cell.angle_gamma   90.00
#
_symmetry.space_group_name_H-M   'P 1'
#
loop_
_entity.id
_entity.type
_entity.pdbx_description
1 polymer ?
#
loop_
_entity_poly.entity_id
_entity_poly.type
_entity_poly.pdbx_seq_one_letter_code
_entity_poly.pdbx_strand_id
1 'polypeptide(L)'
;MSLLPIEQKMWQEKATTKTKNGKYATDIVAKYHSREKRILTEINREKLPSFAEALKKPGYMDLRPFYQRRSRWDKQKQSRLIESFLINIPVPPIILYEQSYNSYEVIDGQQRITAIRDFYDNQLKLTGLEFWSELNGLTYQELDSIIQRGIDRRSISTITIVTESTADPEEAMLLKQLAFERINTGGVDLSKQEVRHCLYHGKFDELLLELSRNPIFAEAWGIPKENDSPDLETNNLYKKMEDAELVLRFFALRNKDYFRGQMEDFLDFYMIKSTQFSDKDIELLREIFLETIELANQLYEETLFKPFGAKKQVSYKAYYDAVMVGLSQHLSHAELLISKKSRVIEETKKLFEKDKSRLFTGGGKTKADIQKRMELFNNMLLRVIGE
;
A
#
# COMPACT_ATOMS: atom_id res chain seq x y z
N MET A 1 19.98 -10.44 16.50
CA MET A 1 18.80 -10.46 15.62
C MET A 1 18.96 -11.62 14.65
N SER A 2 18.03 -12.57 14.65
CA SER A 2 17.99 -13.61 13.61
C SER A 2 17.17 -13.11 12.43
N LEU A 3 17.72 -12.16 11.67
CA LEU A 3 17.14 -11.78 10.38
C LEU A 3 17.24 -12.95 9.41
N LEU A 4 16.20 -13.15 8.58
CA LEU A 4 16.24 -14.15 7.52
C LEU A 4 17.35 -13.80 6.50
N PRO A 5 17.89 -14.79 5.77
CA PRO A 5 18.93 -14.53 4.77
C PRO A 5 18.56 -13.46 3.73
N ILE A 6 17.30 -13.44 3.29
CA ILE A 6 16.81 -12.43 2.34
C ILE A 6 16.76 -11.02 2.95
N GLU A 7 16.34 -10.93 4.22
CA GLU A 7 16.32 -9.67 4.98
C GLU A 7 17.74 -9.13 5.15
N GLN A 8 18.76 -9.99 5.33
CA GLN A 8 20.15 -9.53 5.39
C GLN A 8 20.68 -9.09 4.01
N LYS A 9 20.33 -9.84 2.96
CA LYS A 9 20.80 -9.60 1.59
C LYS A 9 20.25 -8.29 1.01
N MET A 10 19.00 -7.93 1.29
CA MET A 10 18.35 -6.74 0.69
C MET A 10 19.01 -5.41 1.09
N TRP A 11 19.72 -5.36 2.21
CA TRP A 11 20.41 -4.15 2.69
C TRP A 11 21.88 -4.05 2.26
N GLN A 12 22.41 -5.07 1.57
CA GLN A 12 23.75 -5.00 1.01
C GLN A 12 23.73 -3.96 -0.12
N GLU A 13 24.37 -2.83 0.10
CA GLU A 13 24.48 -1.78 -0.91
C GLU A 13 25.17 -2.38 -2.15
N LYS A 14 24.53 -2.26 -3.34
CA LYS A 14 25.28 -2.37 -4.59
C LYS A 14 26.35 -1.28 -4.54
N ALA A 15 27.60 -1.63 -4.88
CA ALA A 15 28.67 -0.66 -4.98
C ALA A 15 28.34 0.39 -6.05
N THR A 16 27.63 1.44 -5.66
CA THR A 16 27.39 2.61 -6.51
C THR A 16 28.40 3.67 -6.11
N THR A 17 29.38 3.90 -6.98
CA THR A 17 30.24 5.09 -6.99
C THR A 17 29.38 6.34 -7.14
N LYS A 18 28.80 6.84 -6.04
CA LYS A 18 28.28 8.20 -5.98
C LYS A 18 29.32 9.07 -5.27
N THR A 19 30.17 9.67 -6.09
CA THR A 19 31.08 10.74 -5.69
C THR A 19 30.25 11.89 -5.13
N LYS A 20 30.36 12.13 -3.81
CA LYS A 20 29.78 13.32 -3.18
C LYS A 20 30.57 14.55 -3.65
N ASN A 21 30.15 15.18 -4.74
CA ASN A 21 30.68 16.48 -5.12
C ASN A 21 29.95 17.59 -4.33
N GLY A 22 30.75 18.51 -3.78
CA GLY A 22 30.28 19.65 -3.00
C GLY A 22 29.54 20.67 -3.86
N LYS A 23 28.48 21.24 -3.30
CA LYS A 23 27.59 22.21 -3.96
C LYS A 23 28.34 23.49 -4.39
N TYR A 24 28.64 23.61 -5.67
CA TYR A 24 28.98 24.88 -6.34
C TYR A 24 27.89 25.23 -7.38
N ALA A 25 27.77 26.51 -7.78
CA ALA A 25 26.78 26.94 -8.78
C ALA A 25 26.96 26.26 -10.15
N THR A 26 28.19 25.91 -10.52
CA THR A 26 28.54 25.10 -11.69
C THR A 26 27.99 23.67 -11.61
N ASP A 27 27.91 23.11 -10.40
CA ASP A 27 27.39 21.76 -10.13
C ASP A 27 25.86 21.71 -10.26
N ILE A 28 25.15 22.80 -9.94
CA ILE A 28 23.69 22.89 -10.11
C ILE A 28 23.31 22.93 -11.59
N VAL A 29 24.02 23.74 -12.38
CA VAL A 29 23.81 23.85 -13.83
C VAL A 29 24.19 22.55 -14.53
N ALA A 30 25.32 21.94 -14.15
CA ALA A 30 25.71 20.62 -14.64
C ALA A 30 24.66 19.54 -14.32
N LYS A 31 24.10 19.53 -13.10
CA LYS A 31 23.02 18.63 -12.70
C LYS A 31 21.72 18.86 -13.47
N TYR A 32 21.38 20.10 -13.79
CA TYR A 32 20.21 20.39 -14.64
C TYR A 32 20.43 19.89 -16.08
N HIS A 33 21.64 20.11 -16.63
CA HIS A 33 21.98 19.65 -17.99
C HIS A 33 22.16 18.14 -18.11
N SER A 34 22.60 17.46 -17.04
CA SER A 34 22.72 16.00 -17.03
C SER A 34 21.38 15.29 -17.13
N ARG A 35 20.26 16.02 -16.94
CA ARG A 35 18.88 15.49 -16.92
C ARG A 35 18.70 14.39 -15.87
N GLU A 36 19.55 14.35 -14.86
CA GLU A 36 19.49 13.41 -13.74
C GLU A 36 18.12 13.56 -13.05
N LYS A 37 17.37 12.45 -12.89
CA LYS A 37 16.05 12.41 -12.25
C LYS A 37 14.96 13.24 -12.95
N ARG A 38 15.04 13.40 -14.28
CA ARG A 38 13.89 13.92 -15.05
C ARG A 38 12.78 12.88 -15.06
N ILE A 39 11.53 13.31 -15.06
CA ILE A 39 10.39 12.42 -15.33
C ILE A 39 9.91 12.80 -16.73
N LEU A 40 10.05 11.88 -17.68
CA LEU A 40 9.55 12.08 -19.03
C LEU A 40 8.08 11.70 -19.05
N THR A 41 7.24 12.61 -19.54
CA THR A 41 5.81 12.36 -19.68
C THR A 41 5.37 12.60 -21.11
N GLU A 42 4.55 11.70 -21.62
CA GLU A 42 3.82 11.86 -22.87
C GLU A 42 2.35 12.15 -22.55
N ILE A 43 1.74 13.07 -23.28
CA ILE A 43 0.32 13.39 -23.13
C ILE A 43 -0.39 12.98 -24.40
N ASN A 44 -1.33 12.05 -24.28
CA ASN A 44 -2.18 11.62 -25.37
C ASN A 44 -3.63 12.02 -25.13
N ARG A 45 -4.38 12.25 -26.20
CA ARG A 45 -5.80 12.60 -26.15
C ARG A 45 -6.56 11.76 -27.16
N GLU A 46 -7.26 10.75 -26.66
CA GLU A 46 -7.92 9.76 -27.49
C GLU A 46 -9.44 9.96 -27.46
N LYS A 47 -10.12 9.67 -28.58
CA LYS A 47 -11.58 9.64 -28.63
C LYS A 47 -12.11 8.50 -27.78
N LEU A 48 -13.23 8.71 -27.08
CA LEU A 48 -13.75 7.70 -26.16
C LEU A 48 -14.01 6.33 -26.83
N PRO A 49 -14.59 6.24 -28.04
CA PRO A 49 -14.76 4.95 -28.72
C PRO A 49 -13.42 4.27 -29.05
N SER A 50 -12.45 5.05 -29.57
CA SER A 50 -11.11 4.52 -29.90
C SER A 50 -10.39 4.03 -28.66
N PHE A 51 -10.49 4.78 -27.55
CA PHE A 51 -9.94 4.39 -26.26
C PHE A 51 -10.59 3.09 -25.76
N ALA A 52 -11.93 3.00 -25.78
CA ALA A 52 -12.66 1.81 -25.36
C ALA A 52 -12.28 0.57 -26.19
N GLU A 53 -12.10 0.73 -27.51
CA GLU A 53 -11.64 -0.34 -28.39
C GLU A 53 -10.16 -0.71 -28.14
N ALA A 54 -9.31 0.27 -27.85
CA ALA A 54 -7.90 0.02 -27.52
C ALA A 54 -7.75 -0.83 -26.26
N LEU A 55 -8.61 -0.63 -25.24
CA LEU A 55 -8.64 -1.44 -24.01
C LEU A 55 -8.89 -2.94 -24.26
N LYS A 56 -9.49 -3.31 -25.40
CA LYS A 56 -9.74 -4.72 -25.76
C LYS A 56 -8.50 -5.42 -26.31
N LYS A 57 -7.45 -4.67 -26.67
CA LYS A 57 -6.21 -5.21 -27.22
C LYS A 57 -5.40 -5.91 -26.13
N PRO A 58 -5.06 -7.20 -26.29
CA PRO A 58 -4.23 -7.90 -25.31
C PRO A 58 -2.89 -7.19 -25.09
N GLY A 59 -2.50 -7.01 -23.84
CA GLY A 59 -1.22 -6.39 -23.46
C GLY A 59 -1.11 -4.87 -23.64
N TYR A 60 -2.16 -4.21 -24.15
CA TYR A 60 -2.15 -2.75 -24.32
C TYR A 60 -2.19 -2.01 -22.98
N MET A 61 -3.14 -2.37 -22.13
CA MET A 61 -3.30 -1.76 -20.81
C MET A 61 -3.61 -2.83 -19.79
N ASP A 62 -2.74 -2.94 -18.78
CA ASP A 62 -2.98 -3.81 -17.64
C ASP A 62 -3.99 -3.13 -16.70
N LEU A 63 -5.26 -3.47 -16.94
CA LEU A 63 -6.34 -3.16 -16.02
C LEU A 63 -6.24 -4.12 -14.86
N ARG A 64 -5.51 -3.67 -13.84
CA ARG A 64 -5.33 -4.41 -12.59
C ARG A 64 -6.67 -4.95 -12.06
N PRO A 65 -6.72 -6.16 -11.50
CA PRO A 65 -7.96 -6.73 -10.97
C PRO A 65 -8.63 -5.80 -9.95
N PHE A 66 -9.94 -5.65 -10.06
CA PHE A 66 -10.73 -4.71 -9.24
C PHE A 66 -10.62 -4.92 -7.72
N TYR A 67 -10.30 -6.13 -7.28
CA TYR A 67 -10.15 -6.50 -5.87
C TYR A 67 -8.95 -5.81 -5.18
N GLN A 68 -8.07 -5.17 -5.95
CA GLN A 68 -6.90 -4.42 -5.46
C GLN A 68 -7.22 -2.99 -5.00
N ARG A 69 -8.44 -2.47 -5.25
CA ARG A 69 -8.95 -1.28 -4.56
C ARG A 69 -10.22 -1.67 -3.81
N ARG A 70 -10.15 -1.63 -2.48
CA ARG A 70 -11.26 -1.95 -1.58
C ARG A 70 -12.50 -1.09 -1.89
N SER A 71 -12.32 0.16 -2.36
CA SER A 71 -13.43 1.02 -2.81
C SER A 71 -13.64 1.04 -4.34
N ARG A 72 -14.84 0.63 -4.79
CA ARG A 72 -15.32 0.72 -6.19
C ARG A 72 -16.33 1.86 -6.37
N TRP A 73 -16.32 2.54 -7.52
CA TRP A 73 -17.42 3.46 -7.88
C TRP A 73 -18.70 2.66 -8.09
N ASP A 74 -19.76 3.05 -7.39
CA ASP A 74 -21.10 2.57 -7.68
C ASP A 74 -21.56 2.98 -9.09
N LYS A 75 -22.66 2.38 -9.56
CA LYS A 75 -23.20 2.64 -10.90
C LYS A 75 -23.63 4.11 -11.07
N GLN A 76 -24.05 4.77 -10.00
CA GLN A 76 -24.41 6.20 -10.04
C GLN A 76 -23.19 7.07 -10.34
N LYS A 77 -22.07 6.88 -9.63
CA LYS A 77 -20.84 7.61 -9.83
C LYS A 77 -20.19 7.32 -11.19
N GLN A 78 -20.27 6.07 -11.66
CA GLN A 78 -19.89 5.74 -13.04
C GLN A 78 -20.75 6.50 -14.05
N SER A 79 -22.07 6.56 -13.86
CA SER A 79 -22.99 7.27 -14.75
C SER A 79 -22.73 8.78 -14.76
N ARG A 80 -22.35 9.38 -13.63
CA ARG A 80 -21.97 10.80 -13.55
C ARG A 80 -20.71 11.15 -14.32
N LEU A 81 -19.77 10.22 -14.47
CA LEU A 81 -18.65 10.41 -15.38
C LEU A 81 -19.14 10.51 -16.83
N ILE A 82 -20.06 9.63 -17.24
CA ILE A 82 -20.64 9.65 -18.60
C ILE A 82 -21.39 10.96 -18.85
N GLU A 83 -22.20 11.41 -17.88
CA GLU A 83 -22.87 12.71 -17.93
C GLU A 83 -21.88 13.86 -18.08
N SER A 84 -20.75 13.82 -17.36
CA SER A 84 -19.68 14.83 -17.48
C SER A 84 -19.16 14.94 -18.92
N PHE A 85 -19.00 13.82 -19.63
CA PHE A 85 -18.62 13.84 -21.05
C PHE A 85 -19.74 14.42 -21.94
N LEU A 86 -21.00 14.06 -21.71
CA LEU A 86 -22.14 14.60 -22.47
C LEU A 86 -22.16 16.13 -22.40
N ILE A 87 -22.06 16.68 -21.19
CA ILE A 87 -22.08 18.13 -20.93
C ILE A 87 -20.73 18.83 -21.06
N ASN A 88 -19.67 18.12 -21.49
CA ASN A 88 -18.34 18.67 -21.73
C ASN A 88 -17.64 19.25 -20.49
N ILE A 89 -17.86 18.66 -19.31
CA ILE A 89 -17.06 18.97 -18.12
C ILE A 89 -15.66 18.37 -18.31
N PRO A 90 -14.57 19.12 -17.99
CA PRO A 90 -13.22 18.59 -18.01
C PRO A 90 -13.08 17.39 -17.07
N VAL A 91 -12.65 16.25 -17.63
CA VAL A 91 -12.37 15.02 -16.88
C VAL A 91 -10.86 14.93 -16.63
N PRO A 92 -10.40 14.66 -15.38
CA PRO A 92 -8.99 14.46 -15.08
C PRO A 92 -8.36 13.36 -15.93
N PRO A 93 -7.10 13.53 -16.37
CA PRO A 93 -6.42 12.54 -17.20
C PRO A 93 -6.27 11.19 -16.48
N ILE A 94 -6.13 10.13 -17.25
CA ILE A 94 -5.69 8.82 -16.78
C ILE A 94 -4.17 8.85 -16.67
N ILE A 95 -3.61 8.36 -15.58
CA ILE A 95 -2.16 8.35 -15.35
C ILE A 95 -1.65 6.95 -15.60
N LEU A 96 -0.71 6.83 -16.54
CA LEU A 96 -0.15 5.58 -17.01
C LEU A 96 1.35 5.52 -16.72
N TYR A 97 1.85 4.31 -16.56
CA TYR A 97 3.29 4.00 -16.55
C TYR A 97 3.58 3.06 -17.72
N GLU A 98 4.56 3.40 -18.54
CA GLU A 98 4.98 2.51 -19.64
C GLU A 98 5.88 1.39 -19.09
N GLN A 99 5.38 0.15 -19.12
CA GLN A 99 6.13 -1.03 -18.69
C GLN A 99 7.08 -1.52 -19.79
N SER A 100 6.59 -1.52 -21.03
CA SER A 100 7.34 -1.81 -22.24
C SER A 100 6.70 -1.06 -23.41
N TYR A 101 7.34 -1.05 -24.58
CA TYR A 101 6.82 -0.32 -25.75
C TYR A 101 5.35 -0.63 -26.02
N ASN A 102 4.50 0.40 -25.92
CA ASN A 102 3.06 0.31 -26.15
C ASN A 102 2.32 -0.65 -25.19
N SER A 103 2.84 -0.80 -23.97
CA SER A 103 2.23 -1.58 -22.88
C SER A 103 2.21 -0.74 -21.60
N TYR A 104 1.01 -0.48 -21.09
CA TYR A 104 0.78 0.50 -20.03
C TYR A 104 0.19 -0.10 -18.77
N GLU A 105 0.75 0.28 -17.62
CA GLU A 105 0.17 0.03 -16.30
C GLU A 105 -0.63 1.26 -15.85
N VAL A 106 -1.88 1.05 -15.47
CA VAL A 106 -2.74 2.13 -14.96
C VAL A 106 -2.33 2.50 -13.55
N ILE A 107 -1.80 3.70 -13.33
CA ILE A 107 -1.49 4.18 -11.98
C ILE A 107 -2.72 4.86 -11.35
N ASP A 108 -3.36 5.78 -12.07
CA ASP A 108 -4.64 6.39 -11.68
C ASP A 108 -5.65 6.42 -12.83
N GLY A 109 -6.94 6.41 -12.48
CA GLY A 109 -8.04 6.47 -13.43
C GLY A 109 -8.73 5.14 -13.70
N GLN A 110 -8.42 4.08 -12.95
CA GLN A 110 -9.02 2.76 -13.11
C GLN A 110 -10.56 2.75 -13.08
N GLN A 111 -11.16 3.54 -12.17
CA GLN A 111 -12.62 3.70 -12.09
C GLN A 111 -13.18 4.45 -13.31
N ARG A 112 -12.43 5.43 -13.84
CA ARG A 112 -12.80 6.16 -15.06
C ARG A 112 -12.73 5.26 -16.29
N ILE A 113 -11.64 4.51 -16.43
CA ILE A 113 -11.45 3.53 -17.50
C ILE A 113 -12.59 2.51 -17.49
N THR A 114 -12.94 2.01 -16.31
CA THR A 114 -14.01 1.02 -16.19
C THR A 114 -15.38 1.59 -16.50
N ALA A 115 -15.70 2.79 -16.04
CA ALA A 115 -16.95 3.45 -16.42
C ALA A 115 -17.05 3.63 -17.94
N ILE A 116 -15.96 4.07 -18.59
CA ILE A 116 -15.91 4.23 -20.06
C ILE A 116 -16.09 2.87 -20.76
N ARG A 117 -15.30 1.86 -20.38
CA ARG A 117 -15.40 0.51 -20.94
C ARG A 117 -16.80 -0.07 -20.76
N ASP A 118 -17.30 -0.11 -19.53
CA ASP A 118 -18.60 -0.70 -19.21
C ASP A 118 -19.74 0.05 -19.92
N PHE A 119 -19.62 1.36 -20.16
CA PHE A 119 -20.58 2.13 -20.96
C PHE A 119 -20.58 1.69 -22.43
N TYR A 120 -19.42 1.66 -23.09
CA TYR A 120 -19.30 1.27 -24.50
C TYR A 120 -19.61 -0.22 -24.76
N ASP A 121 -19.34 -1.08 -23.77
CA ASP A 121 -19.67 -2.52 -23.82
C ASP A 121 -21.11 -2.83 -23.37
N ASN A 122 -21.94 -1.81 -23.15
CA ASN A 122 -23.35 -1.93 -22.73
C ASN A 122 -23.56 -2.66 -21.39
N GLN A 123 -22.55 -2.64 -20.51
CA GLN A 123 -22.57 -3.19 -19.15
C GLN A 123 -22.93 -2.14 -18.08
N LEU A 124 -23.07 -0.87 -18.48
CA LEU A 124 -23.53 0.23 -17.64
C LEU A 124 -24.86 0.77 -18.18
N LYS A 125 -25.94 0.53 -17.45
CA LYS A 125 -27.18 1.31 -17.57
C LYS A 125 -27.00 2.60 -16.80
N LEU A 126 -27.25 3.74 -17.45
CA LEU A 126 -27.12 5.04 -16.83
C LEU A 126 -28.11 5.17 -15.67
N THR A 127 -27.65 5.73 -14.55
CA THR A 127 -28.50 5.90 -13.37
C THR A 127 -28.09 7.13 -12.57
N GLY A 128 -29.07 7.77 -11.95
CA GLY A 128 -28.88 8.91 -11.07
C GLY A 128 -28.26 10.14 -11.73
N LEU A 129 -28.44 10.33 -13.04
CA LEU A 129 -28.07 11.55 -13.79
C LEU A 129 -28.89 12.77 -13.33
N GLU A 130 -28.28 13.96 -13.28
CA GLU A 130 -28.96 15.22 -12.88
C GLU A 130 -29.46 16.04 -14.07
N PHE A 131 -28.62 16.22 -15.09
CA PHE A 131 -28.88 17.09 -16.23
C PHE A 131 -29.54 16.34 -17.38
N TRP A 132 -29.26 15.04 -17.49
CA TRP A 132 -29.80 14.16 -18.54
C TRP A 132 -30.58 12.99 -17.92
N SER A 133 -31.49 13.32 -17.00
CA SER A 133 -32.26 12.33 -16.24
C SER A 133 -33.08 11.38 -17.12
N GLU A 134 -33.47 11.82 -18.32
CA GLU A 134 -34.17 11.06 -19.35
C GLU A 134 -33.34 9.91 -19.95
N LEU A 135 -32.01 9.94 -19.79
CA LEU A 135 -31.13 8.86 -20.26
C LEU A 135 -30.96 7.75 -19.21
N ASN A 136 -31.49 7.94 -17.99
CA ASN A 136 -31.46 6.90 -16.97
C ASN A 136 -32.19 5.64 -17.46
N GLY A 137 -31.60 4.47 -17.19
CA GLY A 137 -32.09 3.16 -17.62
C GLY A 137 -31.53 2.70 -18.97
N LEU A 138 -30.94 3.60 -19.77
CA LEU A 138 -30.40 3.30 -21.10
C LEU A 138 -28.92 2.88 -21.03
N THR A 139 -28.55 1.93 -21.87
CA THR A 139 -27.18 1.59 -22.26
C THR A 139 -26.76 2.41 -23.49
N TYR A 140 -25.47 2.39 -23.85
CA TYR A 140 -24.96 3.13 -25.02
C TYR A 140 -25.73 2.80 -26.32
N GLN A 141 -26.02 1.52 -26.58
CA GLN A 141 -26.75 1.07 -27.77
C GLN A 141 -28.20 1.53 -27.82
N GLU A 142 -28.81 1.82 -26.67
CA GLU A 142 -30.21 2.27 -26.57
C GLU A 142 -30.36 3.80 -26.71
N LEU A 143 -29.24 4.54 -26.76
CA LEU A 143 -29.26 6.00 -26.96
C LEU A 143 -29.63 6.38 -28.40
N ASP A 144 -30.27 7.54 -28.56
CA ASP A 144 -30.48 8.14 -29.89
C ASP A 144 -29.14 8.39 -30.60
N SER A 145 -29.14 8.21 -31.92
CA SER A 145 -27.94 8.33 -32.74
C SER A 145 -27.25 9.70 -32.64
N ILE A 146 -27.98 10.79 -32.39
CA ILE A 146 -27.41 12.12 -32.17
C ILE A 146 -26.64 12.17 -30.86
N ILE A 147 -27.17 11.53 -29.81
CA ILE A 147 -26.53 11.47 -28.49
C ILE A 147 -25.27 10.60 -28.55
N GLN A 148 -25.33 9.44 -29.22
CA GLN A 148 -24.16 8.60 -29.48
C GLN A 148 -23.05 9.40 -30.16
N ARG A 149 -23.36 10.06 -31.30
CA ARG A 149 -22.40 10.96 -31.97
C ARG A 149 -21.90 12.10 -31.07
N GLY A 150 -22.75 12.59 -30.18
CA GLY A 150 -22.46 13.65 -29.23
C GLY A 150 -21.45 13.25 -28.14
N ILE A 151 -21.51 12.01 -27.65
CA ILE A 151 -20.52 11.46 -26.72
C ILE A 151 -19.26 10.95 -27.44
N ASP A 152 -19.40 10.36 -28.62
CA ASP A 152 -18.29 9.77 -29.37
C ASP A 152 -17.27 10.80 -29.86
N ARG A 153 -17.70 12.05 -30.06
CA ARG A 153 -16.78 13.17 -30.34
C ARG A 153 -15.95 13.61 -29.13
N ARG A 154 -16.25 13.14 -27.91
CA ARG A 154 -15.51 13.49 -26.69
C ARG A 154 -14.22 12.67 -26.59
N SER A 155 -13.32 13.14 -25.74
CA SER A 155 -11.99 12.55 -25.60
C SER A 155 -11.59 12.44 -24.14
N ILE A 156 -10.79 11.42 -23.82
CA ILE A 156 -10.09 11.28 -22.54
C ILE A 156 -8.60 11.53 -22.78
N SER A 157 -7.97 12.24 -21.84
CA SER A 157 -6.52 12.46 -21.87
C SER A 157 -5.81 11.38 -21.05
N THR A 158 -4.64 10.95 -21.49
CA THR A 158 -3.71 10.14 -20.71
C THR A 158 -2.41 10.91 -20.50
N ILE A 159 -1.77 10.73 -19.35
CA ILE A 159 -0.40 11.16 -19.08
C ILE A 159 0.40 9.89 -18.80
N THR A 160 1.30 9.55 -19.72
CA THR A 160 2.17 8.38 -19.60
C THR A 160 3.52 8.79 -19.06
N ILE A 161 3.96 8.15 -17.98
CA ILE A 161 5.33 8.28 -17.46
C ILE A 161 6.22 7.26 -18.17
N VAL A 162 7.26 7.77 -18.83
CA VAL A 162 8.19 7.00 -19.67
C VAL A 162 9.48 6.72 -18.92
N THR A 163 9.97 5.47 -19.01
CA THR A 163 11.07 4.93 -18.20
C THR A 163 12.48 5.25 -18.70
N GLU A 164 12.63 6.03 -19.78
CA GLU A 164 13.94 6.42 -20.36
C GLU A 164 14.82 7.29 -19.43
N SER A 165 14.37 7.59 -18.21
CA SER A 165 14.99 8.58 -17.33
C SER A 165 16.10 8.05 -16.41
N THR A 166 16.20 6.72 -16.21
CA THR A 166 17.29 6.09 -15.44
C THR A 166 17.40 4.59 -15.77
N ALA A 167 18.63 4.05 -15.72
CA ALA A 167 18.88 2.62 -15.86
C ALA A 167 18.82 1.86 -14.52
N ASP A 168 18.75 2.57 -13.39
CA ASP A 168 18.63 1.95 -12.06
C ASP A 168 17.16 1.64 -11.73
N PRO A 169 16.77 0.35 -11.60
CA PRO A 169 15.38 -0.02 -11.32
C PRO A 169 14.83 0.56 -10.02
N GLU A 170 15.65 0.71 -8.97
CA GLU A 170 15.19 1.26 -7.69
C GLU A 170 14.90 2.77 -7.81
N GLU A 171 15.75 3.48 -8.56
CA GLU A 171 15.53 4.90 -8.86
C GLU A 171 14.32 5.10 -9.78
N ALA A 172 14.11 4.23 -10.77
CA ALA A 172 12.94 4.27 -11.64
C ALA A 172 11.64 4.11 -10.83
N MET A 173 11.63 3.20 -9.85
CA MET A 173 10.51 3.01 -8.93
C MET A 173 10.26 4.23 -8.03
N LEU A 174 11.31 4.85 -7.50
CA LEU A 174 11.19 6.08 -6.73
C LEU A 174 10.61 7.23 -7.58
N LEU A 175 11.06 7.37 -8.84
CA LEU A 175 10.50 8.36 -9.77
C LEU A 175 9.03 8.06 -10.10
N LYS A 176 8.65 6.79 -10.28
CA LYS A 176 7.26 6.35 -10.46
C LYS A 176 6.39 6.78 -9.27
N GLN A 177 6.87 6.56 -8.03
CA GLN A 177 6.18 6.99 -6.82
C GLN A 177 6.03 8.51 -6.75
N LEU A 178 7.12 9.26 -6.95
CA LEU A 178 7.08 10.73 -6.89
C LEU A 178 6.15 11.33 -7.96
N ALA A 179 6.13 10.78 -9.16
CA ALA A 179 5.21 11.19 -10.20
C ALA A 179 3.76 10.93 -9.78
N PHE A 180 3.48 9.73 -9.30
CA PHE A 180 2.15 9.36 -8.84
C PHE A 180 1.66 10.26 -7.71
N GLU A 181 2.45 10.44 -6.66
CA GLU A 181 2.06 11.28 -5.52
C GLU A 181 1.82 12.74 -5.93
N ARG A 182 2.65 13.31 -6.82
CA ARG A 182 2.50 14.70 -7.26
C ARG A 182 1.33 14.90 -8.22
N ILE A 183 1.07 13.93 -9.10
CA ILE A 183 -0.03 14.02 -10.07
C ILE A 183 -1.38 13.78 -9.38
N ASN A 184 -1.44 12.92 -8.35
CA ASN A 184 -2.68 12.60 -7.64
C ASN A 184 -3.10 13.64 -6.58
N THR A 185 -2.43 14.79 -6.49
CA THR A 185 -2.74 15.84 -5.51
C THR A 185 -4.08 16.56 -5.70
N GLY A 186 -4.88 16.19 -6.72
CA GLY A 186 -6.23 16.75 -6.97
C GLY A 186 -7.38 15.75 -6.94
N GLY A 187 -7.15 14.49 -6.52
CA GLY A 187 -8.13 13.39 -6.53
C GLY A 187 -8.64 12.96 -5.15
N VAL A 188 -9.16 11.73 -5.05
CA VAL A 188 -9.44 11.09 -3.74
C VAL A 188 -8.10 10.84 -3.04
N ASP A 189 -7.95 11.31 -1.80
CA ASP A 189 -6.75 11.07 -0.98
C ASP A 189 -6.58 9.56 -0.74
N LEU A 190 -5.65 8.94 -1.48
CA LEU A 190 -5.19 7.58 -1.20
C LEU A 190 -4.29 7.60 0.04
N SER A 191 -4.45 6.61 0.91
CA SER A 191 -3.51 6.38 2.00
C SER A 191 -2.12 6.04 1.44
N LYS A 192 -1.08 6.24 2.27
CA LYS A 192 0.29 5.84 1.90
C LYS A 192 0.40 4.35 1.58
N GLN A 193 -0.36 3.50 2.26
CA GLN A 193 -0.36 2.07 1.96
C GLN A 193 -1.13 1.74 0.67
N GLU A 194 -2.23 2.46 0.37
CA GLU A 194 -2.91 2.34 -0.93
C GLU A 194 -1.99 2.72 -2.08
N VAL A 195 -1.16 3.76 -1.89
CA VAL A 195 -0.12 4.16 -2.85
C VAL A 195 0.91 3.03 -3.03
N ARG A 196 1.43 2.44 -1.95
CA ARG A 196 2.39 1.32 -2.02
C ARG A 196 1.82 0.10 -2.74
N HIS A 197 0.61 -0.30 -2.38
CA HIS A 197 -0.11 -1.39 -3.05
C HIS A 197 -0.25 -1.10 -4.55
N CYS A 198 -0.56 0.15 -4.89
CA CYS A 198 -0.67 0.57 -6.28
C CYS A 198 0.66 0.60 -7.04
N LEU A 199 1.81 0.75 -6.39
CA LEU A 199 3.08 0.99 -7.09
C LEU A 199 4.01 -0.23 -7.08
N TYR A 200 3.93 -1.04 -6.03
CA TYR A 200 4.84 -2.14 -5.72
C TYR A 200 4.12 -3.49 -5.73
N HIS A 201 3.13 -3.63 -6.60
CA HIS A 201 2.38 -4.88 -6.74
C HIS A 201 3.31 -6.05 -7.09
N GLY A 202 3.04 -7.20 -6.48
CA GLY A 202 3.79 -8.44 -6.68
C GLY A 202 3.60 -9.39 -5.51
N LYS A 203 4.39 -10.47 -5.48
CA LYS A 203 4.23 -11.58 -4.52
C LYS A 203 4.28 -11.14 -3.05
N PHE A 204 5.13 -10.16 -2.74
CA PHE A 204 5.22 -9.65 -1.37
C PHE A 204 4.00 -8.80 -0.99
N ASP A 205 3.50 -7.97 -1.90
CA ASP A 205 2.27 -7.20 -1.69
C ASP A 205 1.05 -8.13 -1.49
N GLU A 206 0.96 -9.20 -2.28
CA GLU A 206 -0.04 -10.25 -2.09
C GLU A 206 0.07 -10.94 -0.72
N LEU A 207 1.31 -11.25 -0.28
CA LEU A 207 1.57 -11.78 1.06
C LEU A 207 1.07 -10.82 2.16
N LEU A 208 1.27 -9.51 2.03
CA LEU A 208 0.78 -8.54 3.02
C LEU A 208 -0.75 -8.59 3.16
N LEU A 209 -1.46 -8.67 2.03
CA LEU A 209 -2.92 -8.78 2.01
C LEU A 209 -3.40 -10.09 2.60
N GLU A 210 -2.73 -11.19 2.28
CA GLU A 210 -3.08 -12.50 2.82
C GLU A 210 -2.92 -12.55 4.34
N LEU A 211 -1.76 -12.12 4.85
CA LEU A 211 -1.47 -12.12 6.28
C LEU A 211 -2.36 -11.14 7.06
N SER A 212 -2.82 -10.04 6.44
CA SER A 212 -3.77 -9.11 7.09
C SER A 212 -5.16 -9.71 7.29
N ARG A 213 -5.48 -10.81 6.59
CA ARG A 213 -6.73 -11.58 6.74
C ARG A 213 -6.57 -12.79 7.66
N ASN A 214 -5.38 -13.03 8.23
CA ASN A 214 -5.20 -14.08 9.23
C ASN A 214 -6.21 -13.92 10.39
N PRO A 215 -6.91 -14.98 10.86
CA PRO A 215 -7.97 -14.86 11.84
C PRO A 215 -7.56 -14.23 13.18
N ILE A 216 -6.35 -14.55 13.67
CA ILE A 216 -5.81 -13.99 14.92
C ILE A 216 -5.52 -12.51 14.74
N PHE A 217 -4.88 -12.15 13.63
CA PHE A 217 -4.58 -10.76 13.32
C PHE A 217 -5.86 -9.93 13.15
N ALA A 218 -6.81 -10.42 12.34
CA ALA A 218 -8.08 -9.74 12.10
C ALA A 218 -8.86 -9.53 13.40
N GLU A 219 -8.95 -10.54 14.25
CA GLU A 219 -9.60 -10.44 15.56
C GLU A 219 -8.91 -9.42 16.48
N ALA A 220 -7.58 -9.47 16.58
CA ALA A 220 -6.81 -8.56 17.41
C ALA A 220 -7.00 -7.09 16.98
N TRP A 221 -7.27 -6.84 15.69
CA TRP A 221 -7.50 -5.50 15.16
C TRP A 221 -8.97 -5.11 14.97
N GLY A 222 -9.92 -5.99 15.33
CA GLY A 222 -11.34 -5.76 15.14
C GLY A 222 -11.73 -5.63 13.66
N ILE A 223 -11.04 -6.36 12.79
CA ILE A 223 -11.34 -6.46 11.36
C ILE A 223 -12.28 -7.66 11.16
N PRO A 224 -13.40 -7.51 10.43
CA PRO A 224 -14.30 -8.63 10.13
C PRO A 224 -13.57 -9.79 9.46
N LYS A 225 -13.83 -11.03 9.92
CA LYS A 225 -13.15 -12.24 9.45
C LYS A 225 -13.71 -12.74 8.12
N GLU A 226 -15.01 -12.62 7.89
CA GLU A 226 -15.61 -13.00 6.61
C GLU A 226 -15.22 -11.99 5.53
N ASN A 227 -14.78 -12.49 4.37
CA ASN A 227 -14.36 -11.65 3.24
C ASN A 227 -15.54 -10.89 2.60
N ASP A 228 -16.75 -11.42 2.70
CA ASP A 228 -17.96 -10.82 2.13
C ASP A 228 -18.80 -10.05 3.17
N SER A 229 -18.24 -9.80 4.37
CA SER A 229 -18.95 -9.04 5.40
C SER A 229 -19.17 -7.59 4.94
N PRO A 230 -20.43 -7.07 4.97
CA PRO A 230 -20.70 -5.66 4.68
C PRO A 230 -19.93 -4.69 5.61
N ASP A 231 -19.58 -5.14 6.81
CA ASP A 231 -18.84 -4.35 7.79
C ASP A 231 -17.37 -4.15 7.39
N LEU A 232 -16.84 -4.99 6.49
CA LEU A 232 -15.46 -4.92 6.04
C LEU A 232 -15.20 -3.61 5.27
N GLU A 233 -16.13 -3.22 4.40
CA GLU A 233 -16.07 -1.98 3.61
C GLU A 233 -16.20 -0.70 4.46
N THR A 234 -16.79 -0.82 5.65
CA THR A 234 -16.92 0.31 6.60
C THR A 234 -15.79 0.36 7.62
N ASN A 235 -14.99 -0.71 7.76
CA ASN A 235 -13.85 -0.75 8.64
C ASN A 235 -12.72 0.15 8.12
N ASN A 236 -12.31 1.15 8.92
CA ASN A 236 -11.29 2.12 8.49
C ASN A 236 -9.90 1.51 8.26
N LEU A 237 -9.49 0.50 9.06
CA LEU A 237 -8.20 -0.17 8.85
C LEU A 237 -8.19 -0.88 7.51
N TYR A 238 -9.29 -1.57 7.19
CA TYR A 238 -9.46 -2.21 5.90
C TYR A 238 -9.55 -1.18 4.77
N LYS A 239 -10.49 -0.23 4.83
CA LYS A 239 -10.70 0.74 3.75
C LYS A 239 -9.43 1.50 3.34
N LYS A 240 -8.57 1.86 4.29
CA LYS A 240 -7.31 2.60 4.06
C LYS A 240 -6.08 1.70 3.91
N MET A 241 -6.26 0.38 3.89
CA MET A 241 -5.18 -0.62 3.85
C MET A 241 -4.19 -0.53 5.03
N GLU A 242 -4.60 0.04 6.17
CA GLU A 242 -3.73 0.12 7.36
C GLU A 242 -3.47 -1.26 8.00
N ASP A 243 -4.33 -2.24 7.75
CA ASP A 243 -4.12 -3.65 8.09
C ASP A 243 -2.92 -4.24 7.33
N ALA A 244 -2.81 -4.00 6.02
CA ALA A 244 -1.65 -4.41 5.22
C ALA A 244 -0.40 -3.62 5.62
N GLU A 245 -0.55 -2.33 5.96
CA GLU A 245 0.54 -1.52 6.51
C GLU A 245 1.08 -2.13 7.82
N LEU A 246 0.21 -2.61 8.71
CA LEU A 246 0.63 -3.23 9.96
C LEU A 246 1.47 -4.48 9.73
N VAL A 247 1.09 -5.33 8.77
CA VAL A 247 1.92 -6.47 8.36
C VAL A 247 3.25 -5.99 7.76
N LEU A 248 3.25 -4.98 6.90
CA LEU A 248 4.48 -4.40 6.34
C LEU A 248 5.41 -3.84 7.43
N ARG A 249 4.83 -3.19 8.45
CA ARG A 249 5.58 -2.66 9.60
C ARG A 249 6.30 -3.75 10.36
N PHE A 250 5.70 -4.94 10.52
CA PHE A 250 6.38 -6.06 11.15
C PHE A 250 7.68 -6.42 10.40
N PHE A 251 7.59 -6.64 9.09
CA PHE A 251 8.74 -6.98 8.27
C PHE A 251 9.80 -5.87 8.23
N ALA A 252 9.37 -4.62 8.04
CA ALA A 252 10.28 -3.48 8.04
C ALA A 252 10.97 -3.30 9.40
N LEU A 253 10.23 -3.34 10.52
CA LEU A 253 10.78 -3.08 11.85
C LEU A 253 11.61 -4.22 12.43
N ARG A 254 11.49 -5.45 11.93
CA ARG A 254 12.52 -6.48 12.16
C ARG A 254 13.91 -6.00 11.72
N ASN A 255 13.95 -5.15 10.70
CA ASN A 255 15.14 -4.53 10.11
C ASN A 255 15.42 -3.12 10.67
N LYS A 256 14.98 -2.83 11.90
CA LYS A 256 15.06 -1.49 12.54
C LYS A 256 16.46 -0.84 12.56
N ASP A 257 17.52 -1.61 12.44
CA ASP A 257 18.90 -1.10 12.40
C ASP A 257 19.17 -0.31 11.10
N TYR A 258 18.48 -0.69 10.02
CA TYR A 258 18.52 -0.02 8.72
C TYR A 258 17.49 1.10 8.58
N PHE A 259 16.64 1.32 9.58
CA PHE A 259 15.61 2.36 9.54
C PHE A 259 16.26 3.75 9.41
N ARG A 260 16.05 4.43 8.27
CA ARG A 260 16.48 5.80 8.00
C ARG A 260 15.25 6.65 7.64
N GLY A 261 15.31 7.95 7.93
CA GLY A 261 14.22 8.89 7.60
C GLY A 261 12.98 8.73 8.48
N GLN A 262 11.81 8.98 7.90
CA GLN A 262 10.51 8.74 8.54
C GLN A 262 10.03 7.31 8.30
N MET A 263 9.06 6.88 9.11
CA MET A 263 8.46 5.54 8.96
C MET A 263 7.99 5.28 7.52
N GLU A 264 7.35 6.27 6.90
CA GLU A 264 6.83 6.16 5.54
C GLU A 264 7.95 5.84 4.54
N ASP A 265 9.07 6.57 4.60
CA ASP A 265 10.24 6.33 3.74
C ASP A 265 10.79 4.90 3.92
N PHE A 266 10.77 4.39 5.15
CA PHE A 266 11.29 3.07 5.45
C PHE A 266 10.39 1.95 4.92
N LEU A 267 9.07 2.12 5.03
CA LEU A 267 8.10 1.18 4.46
C LEU A 267 8.15 1.21 2.92
N ASP A 268 8.28 2.39 2.31
CA ASP A 268 8.44 2.55 0.85
C ASP A 268 9.70 1.83 0.37
N PHE A 269 10.83 2.05 1.04
CA PHE A 269 12.09 1.40 0.69
C PHE A 269 12.02 -0.12 0.84
N TYR A 270 11.34 -0.63 1.87
CA TYR A 270 11.14 -2.07 2.03
C TYR A 270 10.33 -2.65 0.85
N MET A 271 9.27 -1.96 0.40
CA MET A 271 8.48 -2.38 -0.77
C MET A 271 9.28 -2.34 -2.07
N ILE A 272 10.16 -1.35 -2.27
CA ILE A 272 11.05 -1.32 -3.44
C ILE A 272 11.97 -2.55 -3.42
N LYS A 273 12.55 -2.88 -2.28
CA LYS A 273 13.46 -4.02 -2.13
C LYS A 273 12.77 -5.37 -2.28
N SER A 274 11.51 -5.48 -1.85
CA SER A 274 10.75 -6.73 -1.92
C SER A 274 10.42 -7.17 -3.35
N THR A 275 10.53 -6.28 -4.34
CA THR A 275 10.37 -6.62 -5.77
C THR A 275 11.38 -7.66 -6.27
N GLN A 276 12.48 -7.87 -5.54
CA GLN A 276 13.52 -8.86 -5.86
C GLN A 276 13.34 -10.19 -5.10
N PHE A 277 12.30 -10.34 -4.27
CA PHE A 277 12.07 -11.53 -3.47
C PHE A 277 11.60 -12.71 -4.33
N SER A 278 12.19 -13.88 -4.11
CA SER A 278 11.78 -15.14 -4.74
C SER A 278 10.61 -15.78 -4.00
N ASP A 279 9.94 -16.78 -4.61
CA ASP A 279 8.85 -17.53 -3.94
C ASP A 279 9.30 -18.15 -2.62
N LYS A 280 10.54 -18.63 -2.57
CA LYS A 280 11.12 -19.18 -1.35
C LYS A 280 11.27 -18.12 -0.26
N ASP A 281 11.64 -16.90 -0.63
CA ASP A 281 11.78 -15.79 0.32
C ASP A 281 10.42 -15.38 0.87
N ILE A 282 9.38 -15.34 0.03
CA ILE A 282 7.98 -15.08 0.42
C ILE A 282 7.51 -16.13 1.42
N GLU A 283 7.79 -17.42 1.18
CA GLU A 283 7.38 -18.48 2.09
C GLU A 283 8.07 -18.39 3.46
N LEU A 284 9.37 -18.10 3.50
CA LEU A 284 10.07 -17.87 4.78
C LEU A 284 9.51 -16.67 5.55
N LEU A 285 9.13 -15.60 4.84
CA LEU A 285 8.50 -14.41 5.43
C LEU A 285 7.08 -14.72 5.94
N ARG A 286 6.34 -15.58 5.25
CA ARG A 286 5.04 -16.09 5.69
C ARG A 286 5.18 -16.87 6.98
N GLU A 287 6.04 -17.89 7.00
CA GLU A 287 6.27 -18.77 8.16
C GLU A 287 6.61 -17.94 9.40
N ILE A 288 7.57 -17.01 9.28
CA ILE A 288 8.01 -16.22 10.43
C ILE A 288 6.90 -15.30 10.99
N PHE A 289 6.02 -14.77 10.14
CA PHE A 289 4.87 -14.00 10.60
C PHE A 289 3.87 -14.89 11.33
N LEU A 290 3.52 -16.03 10.73
CA LEU A 290 2.52 -16.97 11.27
C LEU A 290 2.98 -17.55 12.62
N GLU A 291 4.23 -17.99 12.73
CA GLU A 291 4.80 -18.46 14.00
C GLU A 291 4.80 -17.36 15.07
N THR A 292 5.11 -16.12 14.68
CA THR A 292 5.15 -14.99 15.62
C THR A 292 3.75 -14.63 16.13
N ILE A 293 2.76 -14.53 15.25
CA ILE A 293 1.40 -14.14 15.65
C ILE A 293 0.72 -15.25 16.48
N GLU A 294 1.00 -16.51 16.18
CA GLU A 294 0.53 -17.66 16.96
C GLU A 294 1.12 -17.63 18.38
N LEU A 295 2.43 -17.45 18.51
CA LEU A 295 3.09 -17.30 19.82
C LEU A 295 2.52 -16.10 20.59
N ALA A 296 2.32 -14.96 19.92
CA ALA A 296 1.73 -13.78 20.56
C ALA A 296 0.32 -14.06 21.07
N ASN A 297 -0.51 -14.78 20.29
CA ASN A 297 -1.86 -15.15 20.67
C ASN A 297 -1.90 -16.09 21.87
N GLN A 298 -1.05 -17.12 21.90
CA GLN A 298 -0.98 -18.05 23.04
C GLN A 298 -0.55 -17.35 24.33
N LEU A 299 0.29 -16.31 24.24
CA LEU A 299 0.73 -15.52 25.37
C LEU A 299 -0.31 -14.52 25.88
N TYR A 300 -1.00 -13.81 24.98
CA TYR A 300 -1.83 -12.65 25.35
C TYR A 300 -3.34 -12.86 25.18
N GLU A 301 -3.77 -13.82 24.36
CA GLU A 301 -5.17 -14.16 24.07
C GLU A 301 -6.01 -12.90 23.81
N GLU A 302 -7.08 -12.68 24.56
CA GLU A 302 -8.01 -11.55 24.41
C GLU A 302 -7.35 -10.17 24.57
N THR A 303 -6.17 -10.12 25.21
CA THR A 303 -5.40 -8.88 25.44
C THR A 303 -4.34 -8.61 24.38
N LEU A 304 -4.28 -9.42 23.31
CA LEU A 304 -3.33 -9.25 22.22
C LEU A 304 -3.42 -7.83 21.63
N PHE A 305 -2.29 -7.12 21.66
CA PHE A 305 -2.12 -5.71 21.27
C PHE A 305 -2.94 -4.66 22.03
N LYS A 306 -3.65 -5.04 23.09
CA LYS A 306 -4.41 -4.14 23.97
C LYS A 306 -3.57 -3.76 25.20
N PRO A 307 -3.24 -2.48 25.39
CA PRO A 307 -2.43 -2.03 26.53
C PRO A 307 -3.06 -2.33 27.89
N PHE A 308 -2.25 -2.86 28.81
CA PHE A 308 -2.66 -3.05 30.19
C PHE A 308 -2.87 -1.70 30.89
N GLY A 309 -3.96 -1.57 31.66
CA GLY A 309 -4.30 -0.35 32.40
C GLY A 309 -4.88 0.80 31.57
N ALA A 310 -5.09 0.60 30.26
CA ALA A 310 -5.75 1.62 29.42
C ALA A 310 -7.27 1.66 29.63
N LYS A 311 -7.84 2.88 29.64
CA LYS A 311 -9.29 3.11 29.73
C LYS A 311 -10.06 2.50 28.56
N LYS A 312 -9.46 2.46 27.37
CA LYS A 312 -10.02 1.84 26.16
C LYS A 312 -9.23 0.58 25.84
N GLN A 313 -9.92 -0.55 25.75
CA GLN A 313 -9.35 -1.85 25.38
C GLN A 313 -9.35 -2.02 23.86
N VAL A 314 -8.61 -1.14 23.19
CA VAL A 314 -8.39 -1.16 21.73
C VAL A 314 -6.93 -1.45 21.43
N SER A 315 -6.64 -1.95 20.24
CA SER A 315 -5.28 -2.31 19.83
C SER A 315 -4.44 -1.10 19.44
N TYR A 316 -3.16 -1.11 19.78
CA TYR A 316 -2.22 0.01 19.53
C TYR A 316 -1.06 -0.43 18.65
N LYS A 317 -0.80 0.33 17.56
CA LYS A 317 0.29 0.06 16.62
C LYS A 317 1.66 -0.01 17.31
N ALA A 318 1.88 0.86 18.29
CA ALA A 318 3.14 0.90 19.04
C ALA A 318 3.38 -0.37 19.88
N TYR A 319 2.32 -0.90 20.50
CA TYR A 319 2.41 -2.15 21.26
C TYR A 319 2.53 -3.35 20.32
N TYR A 320 1.79 -3.36 19.22
CA TYR A 320 1.93 -4.35 18.14
C TYR A 320 3.37 -4.47 17.65
N ASP A 321 4.01 -3.35 17.29
CA ASP A 321 5.39 -3.37 16.80
C ASP A 321 6.34 -3.98 17.83
N ALA A 322 6.18 -3.62 19.12
CA ALA A 322 7.04 -4.13 20.17
C ALA A 322 6.87 -5.64 20.41
N VAL A 323 5.61 -6.11 20.45
CA VAL A 323 5.28 -7.52 20.68
C VAL A 323 5.74 -8.37 19.51
N MET A 324 5.33 -8.05 18.29
CA MET A 324 5.62 -8.87 17.11
C MET A 324 7.12 -8.89 16.82
N VAL A 325 7.79 -7.73 16.77
CA VAL A 325 9.23 -7.69 16.49
C VAL A 325 10.03 -8.34 17.62
N GLY A 326 9.61 -8.15 18.87
CA GLY A 326 10.25 -8.76 20.03
C GLY A 326 10.16 -10.29 20.02
N LEU A 327 8.95 -10.84 19.89
CA LEU A 327 8.72 -12.29 19.90
C LEU A 327 9.38 -12.99 18.71
N SER A 328 9.37 -12.36 17.53
CA SER A 328 9.98 -12.93 16.33
C SER A 328 11.50 -13.14 16.41
N GLN A 329 12.16 -12.54 17.41
CA GLN A 329 13.59 -12.75 17.70
C GLN A 329 13.85 -13.93 18.63
N HIS A 330 12.81 -14.48 19.27
CA HIS A 330 12.89 -15.53 20.29
C HIS A 330 12.02 -16.74 19.98
N LEU A 331 11.70 -16.99 18.70
CA LEU A 331 10.87 -18.14 18.29
C LEU A 331 11.47 -19.48 18.70
N SER A 332 12.81 -19.60 18.76
CA SER A 332 13.49 -20.80 19.30
C SER A 332 13.20 -21.06 20.79
N HIS A 333 12.67 -20.08 21.51
CA HIS A 333 12.27 -20.16 22.91
C HIS A 333 10.74 -20.11 23.08
N ALA A 334 9.96 -20.32 22.01
CA ALA A 334 8.49 -20.23 22.03
C ALA A 334 7.87 -21.09 23.13
N GLU A 335 8.19 -22.38 23.18
CA GLU A 335 7.69 -23.32 24.20
C GLU A 335 8.02 -22.88 25.63
N LEU A 336 9.25 -22.36 25.84
CA LEU A 336 9.67 -21.84 27.14
C LEU A 336 8.84 -20.59 27.52
N LEU A 337 8.65 -19.66 26.59
CA LEU A 337 7.85 -18.46 26.82
C LEU A 337 6.39 -18.81 27.12
N ILE A 338 5.81 -19.78 26.40
CA ILE A 338 4.45 -20.30 26.63
C ILE A 338 4.34 -20.93 28.03
N SER A 339 5.30 -21.77 28.42
CA SER A 339 5.33 -22.36 29.77
C SER A 339 5.43 -21.30 30.88
N LYS A 340 6.01 -20.13 30.56
CA LYS A 340 6.16 -18.96 31.44
C LYS A 340 5.14 -17.84 31.16
N LYS A 341 4.01 -18.15 30.50
CA LYS A 341 2.98 -17.17 30.11
C LYS A 341 2.62 -16.17 31.22
N SER A 342 2.34 -16.65 32.44
CA SER A 342 2.00 -15.79 33.58
C SER A 342 3.09 -14.76 33.90
N ARG A 343 4.37 -15.17 33.78
CA ARG A 343 5.52 -14.30 34.03
C ARG A 343 5.70 -13.27 32.91
N VAL A 344 5.51 -13.68 31.65
CA VAL A 344 5.53 -12.76 30.49
C VAL A 344 4.47 -11.68 30.66
N ILE A 345 3.23 -12.06 31.03
CA ILE A 345 2.14 -11.09 31.26
C ILE A 345 2.47 -10.15 32.42
N GLU A 346 2.97 -10.66 33.54
CA GLU A 346 3.35 -9.86 34.71
C GLU A 346 4.43 -8.82 34.37
N GLU A 347 5.51 -9.24 33.70
CA GLU A 347 6.58 -8.32 33.30
C GLU A 347 6.13 -7.35 32.21
N THR A 348 5.21 -7.75 31.33
CA THR A 348 4.58 -6.84 30.36
C THR A 348 3.77 -5.75 31.06
N LYS A 349 2.99 -6.08 32.09
CA LYS A 349 2.25 -5.09 32.90
C LYS A 349 3.21 -4.09 33.56
N LYS A 350 4.33 -4.56 34.12
CA LYS A 350 5.37 -3.69 34.69
C LYS A 350 5.99 -2.74 33.67
N LEU A 351 6.10 -3.13 32.40
CA LEU A 351 6.55 -2.22 31.34
C LEU A 351 5.57 -1.04 31.18
N PHE A 352 4.26 -1.30 31.14
CA PHE A 352 3.25 -0.25 31.04
C PHE A 352 3.23 0.68 32.26
N GLU A 353 3.38 0.14 33.47
CA GLU A 353 3.45 0.94 34.71
C GLU A 353 4.67 1.87 34.74
N LYS A 354 5.81 1.41 34.20
CA LYS A 354 7.06 2.19 34.16
C LYS A 354 7.15 3.13 32.95
N ASP A 355 6.34 2.94 31.91
CA ASP A 355 6.37 3.73 30.67
C ASP A 355 5.69 5.10 30.84
N LYS A 356 6.40 6.01 31.51
CA LYS A 356 5.97 7.42 31.66
C LYS A 356 5.84 8.16 30.32
N SER A 357 6.57 7.71 29.31
CA SER A 357 6.64 8.29 27.96
C SER A 357 5.54 7.82 27.00
N ARG A 358 4.70 6.87 27.43
CA ARG A 358 3.63 6.28 26.59
C ARG A 358 4.16 5.66 25.30
N LEU A 359 5.40 5.17 25.29
CA LEU A 359 6.04 4.49 24.15
C LEU A 359 5.23 3.31 23.60
N PHE A 360 4.48 2.61 24.44
CA PHE A 360 3.62 1.50 24.02
C PHE A 360 2.20 1.92 23.62
N THR A 361 1.78 3.16 23.93
CA THR A 361 0.41 3.67 23.72
C THR A 361 0.34 4.88 22.78
N GLY A 362 1.33 5.02 21.89
CA GLY A 362 1.33 6.03 20.82
C GLY A 362 2.09 7.33 21.14
N GLY A 363 2.70 7.42 22.32
CA GLY A 363 3.77 8.38 22.59
C GLY A 363 5.07 7.98 21.89
N GLY A 364 5.94 8.95 21.63
CA GLY A 364 7.25 8.71 21.01
C GLY A 364 7.17 8.26 19.55
N LYS A 365 7.12 9.24 18.65
CA LYS A 365 7.02 9.01 17.18
C LYS A 365 8.37 9.03 16.48
N THR A 366 9.45 9.36 17.19
CA THR A 366 10.77 9.43 16.58
C THR A 366 11.33 8.04 16.33
N LYS A 367 12.29 7.93 15.41
CA LYS A 367 13.06 6.69 15.22
C LYS A 367 13.60 6.14 16.55
N ALA A 368 14.17 7.02 17.37
CA ALA A 368 14.77 6.64 18.66
C ALA A 368 13.72 6.04 19.61
N ASP A 369 12.51 6.61 19.66
CA ASP A 369 11.42 6.11 20.48
C ASP A 369 10.95 4.72 20.02
N ILE A 370 10.82 4.55 18.70
CA ILE A 370 10.41 3.29 18.07
C ILE A 370 11.44 2.19 18.35
N GLN A 371 12.73 2.50 18.23
CA GLN A 371 13.81 1.56 18.57
C GLN A 371 13.81 1.22 20.07
N LYS A 372 13.70 2.24 20.92
CA LYS A 372 13.69 2.11 22.37
C LYS A 372 12.55 1.22 22.87
N ARG A 373 11.32 1.36 22.35
CA ARG A 373 10.21 0.49 22.78
C ARG A 373 10.43 -0.98 22.44
N MET A 374 11.00 -1.26 21.26
CA MET A 374 11.32 -2.63 20.85
C MET A 374 12.45 -3.21 21.71
N GLU A 375 13.45 -2.40 22.08
CA GLU A 375 14.52 -2.80 23.00
C GLU A 375 13.99 -3.09 24.41
N LEU A 376 13.11 -2.24 24.94
CA LEU A 376 12.50 -2.46 26.27
C LEU A 376 11.73 -3.79 26.31
N PHE A 377 10.93 -4.06 25.29
CA PHE A 377 10.17 -5.32 25.21
C PHE A 377 11.10 -6.53 25.02
N ASN A 378 12.10 -6.43 24.13
CA ASN A 378 13.08 -7.49 23.93
C ASN A 378 13.88 -7.82 25.21
N ASN A 379 14.33 -6.80 25.94
CA ASN A 379 15.04 -6.97 27.21
C ASN A 379 14.15 -7.56 28.30
N MET A 380 12.83 -7.33 28.24
CA MET A 380 11.88 -8.01 29.11
C MET A 380 11.82 -9.51 28.80
N LEU A 381 11.68 -9.89 27.52
CA LEU A 381 11.67 -11.30 27.12
C LEU A 381 12.96 -12.02 27.52
N LEU A 382 14.12 -11.42 27.29
CA LEU A 382 15.42 -12.00 27.68
C LEU A 382 15.52 -12.28 29.18
N ARG A 383 14.96 -11.41 30.03
CA ARG A 383 14.91 -11.65 31.48
C ARG A 383 14.05 -12.87 31.81
N VAL A 384 12.86 -12.98 31.21
CA VAL A 384 11.96 -14.13 31.44
C VAL A 384 12.57 -15.44 30.92
N ILE A 385 13.30 -15.40 29.82
CA ILE A 385 14.00 -16.57 29.26
C ILE A 385 15.15 -17.02 30.17
N GLY A 386 15.90 -16.08 30.75
CA GLY A 386 17.06 -16.36 31.60
C GLY A 386 16.75 -16.68 33.07
N GLU A 387 15.53 -16.38 33.54
CA GLU A 387 14.98 -16.90 34.81
C GLU A 387 14.75 -18.41 34.74
#